data_AF-A0A0F2M2N6-F1
#
_entry.id   AF-A0A0F2M2N6-F1
#
_cell.length_a   1.000
_cell.length_b   1.000
_cell.length_c   1.000
_cell.angle_alpha   90.00
_cell.angle_beta   90.00
_cell.angle_gamma   90.00
#
_symmetry.space_group_name_H-M   'P 1'
#
loop_
_entity.id
_entity.type
_entity.pdbx_description
1 polymer ?
#
loop_
_entity_poly.entity_id
_entity_poly.type
_entity_poly.pdbx_seq_one_letter_code
_entity_poly.pdbx_strand_id
1 'polypeptide(L)'
;MASEYVTLVSAEGFEFVVLRAATDVSPMIKRMLDPKSPFAEARSGRCTFPEISTPILEKVTEYFQYWYKNRDKEDVPDLDIPTEMCLELLMAADYLGMDSGCFLSSAERTEKQSLTNAVIRHDTSSPYASLILMHGV
;
A
#
# COMPACT_ATOMS: atom_id res chain seq x y z
N MET A 1 19.63 -16.49 -1.61
CA MET A 1 18.14 -16.59 -1.67
C MET A 1 17.57 -15.28 -1.18
N ALA A 2 16.36 -14.89 -1.61
CA ALA A 2 15.66 -13.77 -0.99
C ALA A 2 15.11 -14.19 0.38
N SER A 3 15.01 -13.26 1.33
CA SER A 3 14.29 -13.50 2.59
C SER A 3 12.79 -13.62 2.33
N GLU A 4 12.12 -14.54 3.04
CA GLU A 4 10.66 -14.71 3.04
C GLU A 4 9.96 -13.51 3.72
N TYR A 5 10.59 -12.94 4.73
CA TYR A 5 10.12 -11.76 5.47
C TYR A 5 11.02 -10.56 5.22
N VAL A 6 10.43 -9.37 5.29
CA VAL A 6 11.12 -8.08 5.18
C VAL A 6 10.71 -7.16 6.31
N THR A 7 11.64 -6.31 6.73
CA THR A 7 11.41 -5.33 7.80
C THR A 7 11.21 -3.94 7.20
N LEU A 8 10.03 -3.38 7.39
CA LEU A 8 9.72 -1.99 7.08
C LEU A 8 9.96 -1.15 8.35
N VAL A 9 10.62 0.01 8.21
CA VAL A 9 11.03 0.84 9.34
C VAL A 9 10.47 2.25 9.19
N SER A 10 9.76 2.75 10.20
CA SER A 10 9.18 4.10 10.20
C SER A 10 10.21 5.21 10.44
N ALA A 11 9.78 6.46 10.30
CA ALA A 11 10.58 7.65 10.60
C ALA A 11 11.11 7.67 12.06
N GLU A 12 10.32 7.16 13.00
CA GLU A 12 10.68 7.04 14.43
C GLU A 12 11.50 5.78 14.74
N GLY A 13 11.78 4.93 13.75
CA GLY A 13 12.60 3.73 13.88
C GLY A 13 11.86 2.46 14.34
N PHE A 14 10.52 2.47 14.36
CA PHE A 14 9.72 1.28 14.69
C PHE A 14 9.78 0.24 13.55
N GLU A 15 9.81 -1.05 13.89
CA GLU A 15 10.06 -2.14 12.94
C GLU A 15 8.83 -3.04 12.71
N PHE A 16 8.32 -3.04 11.49
CA PHE A 16 7.21 -3.89 11.05
C PHE A 16 7.75 -5.05 10.19
N VAL A 17 7.61 -6.28 10.66
CA VAL A 17 8.04 -7.48 9.92
C VAL A 17 6.85 -8.07 9.16
N VAL A 18 6.98 -8.18 7.83
CA VAL A 18 5.92 -8.72 6.94
C VAL A 18 6.46 -9.72 5.92
N LEU A 19 5.56 -10.58 5.43
CA LEU A 19 5.81 -11.43 4.26
C LEU A 19 6.22 -10.56 3.07
N ARG A 20 7.35 -10.89 2.44
CA ARG A 20 7.86 -10.20 1.24
C ARG A 20 6.81 -10.17 0.13
N ALA A 21 6.10 -11.29 -0.07
CA ALA A 21 5.05 -11.42 -1.08
C ALA A 21 3.78 -10.58 -0.79
N ALA A 22 3.60 -10.06 0.43
CA ALA A 22 2.55 -9.09 0.73
C ALA A 22 2.95 -7.67 0.33
N THR A 23 4.24 -7.34 0.39
CA THR A 23 4.77 -6.03 -0.06
C THR A 23 4.80 -5.88 -1.59
N ASP A 24 4.51 -6.94 -2.35
CA ASP A 24 4.51 -6.94 -3.81
C ASP A 24 3.45 -5.98 -4.43
N VAL A 25 2.49 -5.47 -3.64
CA VAL A 25 1.57 -4.42 -4.10
C VAL A 25 2.27 -3.05 -4.27
N SER A 26 3.42 -2.82 -3.63
CA SER A 26 4.23 -1.61 -3.80
C SER A 26 5.34 -1.79 -4.85
N PRO A 27 5.33 -1.05 -5.97
CA PRO A 27 6.44 -0.99 -6.92
C PRO A 27 7.71 -0.39 -6.30
N MET A 28 7.59 0.51 -5.32
CA MET A 28 8.75 1.09 -4.63
C MET A 28 9.49 0.04 -3.80
N ILE A 29 8.78 -0.71 -2.95
CA ILE A 29 9.39 -1.76 -2.11
C ILE A 29 9.99 -2.88 -2.99
N LYS A 30 9.32 -3.26 -4.08
CA LYS A 30 9.88 -4.16 -5.10
C LYS A 30 11.25 -3.71 -5.65
N ARG A 31 11.42 -2.40 -5.90
CA ARG A 31 12.70 -1.82 -6.38
C ARG A 31 13.76 -1.78 -5.27
N MET A 32 13.39 -1.39 -4.05
CA MET A 32 14.29 -1.39 -2.88
C MET A 32 14.84 -2.81 -2.58
N LEU A 33 14.03 -3.84 -2.83
CA LEU A 33 14.33 -5.23 -2.54
C LEU A 33 14.89 -6.04 -3.74
N ASP A 34 15.10 -5.45 -4.92
CA ASP A 34 15.59 -6.18 -6.11
C ASP A 34 16.98 -6.78 -5.85
N PRO A 35 17.17 -8.12 -5.86
CA PRO A 35 18.47 -8.75 -5.64
C PRO A 35 19.57 -8.39 -6.65
N LYS A 36 19.22 -7.74 -7.77
CA LYS A 36 20.18 -7.19 -8.75
C LYS A 36 20.69 -5.80 -8.38
N SER A 37 20.03 -5.13 -7.43
CA SER A 37 20.38 -3.79 -6.97
C SER A 37 21.71 -3.79 -6.20
N PRO A 38 22.59 -2.78 -6.40
CA PRO A 38 23.80 -2.63 -5.59
C PRO A 38 23.51 -2.18 -4.15
N PHE A 39 22.29 -1.76 -3.83
CA PHE A 39 21.91 -1.26 -2.52
C PHE A 39 22.02 -2.33 -1.41
N ALA A 40 22.00 -1.89 -0.15
CA ALA A 40 22.19 -2.77 1.02
C ALA A 40 20.86 -3.42 1.45
N GLU A 41 19.78 -2.67 1.30
CA GLU A 41 18.37 -2.95 1.51
C GLU A 41 17.93 -4.26 0.82
N ALA A 42 18.34 -4.43 -0.45
CA ALA A 42 18.10 -5.64 -1.24
C ALA A 42 18.76 -6.91 -0.67
N ARG A 43 19.81 -6.75 0.14
CA ARG A 43 20.59 -7.85 0.75
C ARG A 43 20.24 -8.07 2.23
N SER A 44 19.82 -7.03 2.95
CA SER A 44 19.35 -7.10 4.34
C SER A 44 17.87 -7.49 4.44
N GLY A 45 17.07 -7.23 3.40
CA GLY A 45 15.61 -7.37 3.47
C GLY A 45 14.93 -6.27 4.31
N ARG A 46 15.61 -5.13 4.51
CA ARG A 46 15.15 -4.01 5.33
C ARG A 46 14.96 -2.76 4.49
N CYS A 47 13.82 -2.08 4.65
CA CYS A 47 13.48 -0.83 3.98
C CYS A 47 13.14 0.22 5.03
N THR A 48 13.75 1.41 4.96
CA THR A 48 13.52 2.51 5.92
C THR A 48 12.81 3.66 5.25
N PHE A 49 11.77 4.18 5.90
CA PHE A 49 10.88 5.22 5.40
C PHE A 49 10.96 6.46 6.30
N PRO A 50 11.99 7.32 6.14
CA PRO A 50 12.21 8.47 7.02
C PRO A 50 11.11 9.55 6.96
N GLU A 51 10.21 9.45 5.97
CA GLU A 51 9.10 10.38 5.72
C GLU A 51 7.73 9.79 6.11
N ILE A 52 7.66 8.52 6.53
CA ILE A 52 6.41 7.85 6.91
C ILE A 52 6.40 7.59 8.42
N SER A 53 5.47 8.23 9.13
CA SER A 53 5.27 8.09 10.57
C SER A 53 4.79 6.68 10.95
N THR A 54 5.06 6.26 12.19
CA THR A 54 4.75 4.90 12.68
C THR A 54 3.29 4.48 12.49
N PRO A 55 2.25 5.26 12.86
CA PRO A 55 0.86 4.85 12.68
C PRO A 55 0.45 4.74 11.19
N ILE A 56 1.07 5.52 10.31
CA ILE A 56 0.81 5.49 8.88
C ILE A 56 1.47 4.27 8.25
N LEU A 57 2.72 3.96 8.64
CA LEU A 57 3.38 2.73 8.21
C LEU A 57 2.68 1.46 8.78
N GLU A 58 2.08 1.54 9.97
CA GLU A 58 1.23 0.48 10.53
C GLU A 58 0.01 0.21 9.63
N LYS A 59 -0.74 1.25 9.25
CA LYS A 59 -1.89 1.12 8.35
C LYS A 59 -1.53 0.67 6.92
N VAL A 60 -0.38 1.12 6.40
CA VAL A 60 0.19 0.58 5.13
C VAL A 60 0.54 -0.91 5.26
N THR A 61 1.14 -1.31 6.38
CA THR A 61 1.52 -2.69 6.68
C THR A 61 0.28 -3.59 6.81
N GLU A 62 -0.79 -3.09 7.43
CA GLU A 62 -2.10 -3.73 7.47
C GLU A 62 -2.68 -3.91 6.06
N TYR A 63 -2.66 -2.86 5.24
CA TYR A 63 -3.12 -2.92 3.84
C TYR A 63 -2.37 -3.98 3.01
N PHE A 64 -1.04 -4.10 3.14
CA PHE A 64 -0.27 -5.15 2.48
C PHE A 64 -0.75 -6.56 2.85
N GLN A 65 -1.00 -6.81 4.14
CA GLN A 65 -1.53 -8.09 4.59
C GLN A 65 -2.97 -8.33 4.11
N TYR A 66 -3.81 -7.29 4.14
CA TYR A 66 -5.18 -7.32 3.68
C TYR A 66 -5.25 -7.68 2.19
N TRP A 67 -4.50 -6.97 1.34
CA TRP A 67 -4.36 -7.26 -0.08
C TRP A 67 -3.90 -8.70 -0.31
N TYR A 68 -2.86 -9.15 0.39
CA TYR A 68 -2.33 -10.51 0.24
C TYR A 68 -3.34 -11.61 0.64
N LYS A 69 -4.10 -11.39 1.72
CA LYS A 69 -5.13 -12.33 2.22
C LYS A 69 -6.39 -12.38 1.33
N ASN A 70 -6.63 -11.36 0.51
CA ASN A 70 -7.90 -11.12 -0.18
C ASN A 70 -7.76 -10.91 -1.70
N ARG A 71 -6.56 -11.08 -2.27
CA ARG A 71 -6.32 -11.05 -3.72
C ARG A 71 -7.21 -12.05 -4.47
N ASP A 72 -7.31 -13.28 -3.93
CA ASP A 72 -8.01 -14.45 -4.49
C ASP A 72 -9.50 -14.51 -4.03
N LYS A 73 -10.12 -13.37 -3.71
CA LYS A 73 -11.50 -13.28 -3.17
C LYS A 73 -12.33 -12.19 -3.85
N GLU A 74 -13.63 -12.44 -3.91
CA GLU A 74 -14.67 -11.53 -4.42
C GLU A 74 -15.32 -10.75 -3.26
N ASP A 75 -15.91 -11.45 -2.28
CA ASP A 75 -16.43 -10.87 -1.04
C ASP A 75 -15.29 -10.55 -0.06
N VAL A 76 -15.06 -9.26 0.19
CA VAL A 76 -13.95 -8.76 1.00
C VAL A 76 -14.44 -7.59 1.87
N PRO A 77 -14.36 -7.69 3.22
CA PRO A 77 -14.74 -6.59 4.12
C PRO A 77 -13.82 -5.38 3.95
N ASP A 78 -14.37 -4.17 3.97
CA ASP A 78 -13.59 -2.94 3.88
C ASP A 78 -12.54 -2.79 5.00
N LEU A 79 -11.43 -2.13 4.67
CA LEU A 79 -10.38 -1.77 5.62
C LEU A 79 -10.77 -0.44 6.30
N ASP A 80 -10.98 -0.49 7.61
CA ASP A 80 -11.28 0.71 8.40
C ASP A 80 -10.06 1.64 8.48
N ILE A 81 -10.22 2.89 8.02
CA ILE A 81 -9.17 3.92 7.95
C ILE A 81 -9.71 5.18 8.64
N PRO A 82 -9.15 5.58 9.80
CA PRO A 82 -9.56 6.81 10.47
C PRO A 82 -9.32 8.05 9.60
N THR A 83 -10.32 8.93 9.51
CA THR A 83 -10.34 10.07 8.59
C THR A 83 -9.15 11.03 8.79
N GLU A 84 -8.67 11.15 10.03
CA GLU A 84 -7.49 11.94 10.40
C GLU A 84 -6.19 11.43 9.78
N MET A 85 -6.11 10.15 9.37
CA MET A 85 -4.93 9.54 8.75
C MET A 85 -4.94 9.62 7.22
N CYS A 86 -6.06 9.95 6.59
CA CYS A 86 -6.26 9.81 5.14
C CYS A 86 -5.26 10.61 4.29
N LEU A 87 -4.85 11.82 4.73
CA LEU A 87 -3.92 12.66 3.97
C LEU A 87 -2.49 12.13 4.03
N GLU A 88 -2.00 11.72 5.21
CA GLU A 88 -0.68 11.10 5.36
C GLU A 88 -0.63 9.72 4.66
N LEU A 89 -1.72 8.93 4.72
CA LEU A 89 -1.83 7.66 3.99
C LEU A 89 -1.83 7.85 2.47
N LEU A 90 -2.46 8.91 1.95
CA LEU A 90 -2.43 9.26 0.53
C LEU A 90 -1.00 9.63 0.08
N MET A 91 -0.28 10.43 0.87
CA MET A 91 1.13 10.77 0.61
C MET A 91 2.04 9.53 0.68
N ALA A 92 1.83 8.65 1.65
CA ALA A 92 2.54 7.38 1.75
C ALA A 92 2.23 6.44 0.57
N ALA A 93 0.98 6.43 0.07
CA ALA A 93 0.58 5.63 -1.08
C ALA A 93 1.28 6.07 -2.38
N ASP A 94 1.37 7.38 -2.63
CA ASP A 94 2.12 7.98 -3.74
C ASP A 94 3.63 7.67 -3.65
N TYR A 95 4.25 7.90 -2.48
CA TYR A 95 5.65 7.54 -2.22
C TYR A 95 5.94 6.05 -2.49
N LEU A 96 5.00 5.17 -2.12
CA LEU A 96 5.13 3.72 -2.30
C LEU A 96 4.77 3.25 -3.72
N GLY A 97 4.32 4.14 -4.60
CA GLY A 97 3.92 3.85 -5.97
C GLY A 97 2.61 3.07 -6.09
N MET A 98 1.74 3.14 -5.08
CA MET A 98 0.45 2.42 -5.05
C MET A 98 -0.65 3.13 -5.86
N ASP A 99 -0.47 4.42 -6.11
CA ASP A 99 -1.15 5.23 -7.12
C ASP A 99 -0.86 4.72 -8.55
N SER A 100 0.39 4.32 -8.80
CA SER A 100 1.05 4.37 -10.10
C SER A 100 0.86 3.08 -10.91
N GLY A 101 -0.39 2.79 -11.23
CA GLY A 101 -0.74 2.15 -12.51
C GLY A 101 -0.25 0.71 -12.73
N CYS A 102 0.13 -0.05 -11.69
CA CYS A 102 0.45 -1.48 -11.82
C CYS A 102 -0.81 -2.38 -11.87
N PHE A 103 -1.91 -1.84 -12.39
CA PHE A 103 -3.05 -2.64 -12.86
C PHE A 103 -2.65 -3.38 -14.15
N LEU A 104 -3.43 -4.41 -14.51
CA LEU A 104 -3.38 -5.14 -15.79
C LEU A 104 -2.30 -6.23 -15.98
N SER A 105 -2.45 -7.34 -15.24
CA SER A 105 -2.23 -8.68 -15.83
C SER A 105 -3.57 -9.27 -16.32
N SER A 106 -4.12 -8.65 -17.37
CA SER A 106 -5.17 -9.11 -18.31
C SER A 106 -6.51 -9.76 -17.87
N ALA A 107 -6.65 -10.45 -16.74
CA ALA A 107 -7.81 -11.31 -16.47
C ALA A 107 -9.01 -10.62 -15.77
N GLU A 108 -8.83 -10.13 -14.54
CA GLU A 108 -9.95 -9.80 -13.63
C GLU A 108 -10.22 -8.29 -13.56
N ARG A 109 -10.54 -7.68 -14.71
CA ARG A 109 -10.61 -6.22 -14.88
C ARG A 109 -11.95 -5.57 -14.45
N THR A 110 -12.93 -6.33 -13.97
CA THR A 110 -14.34 -5.87 -14.03
C THR A 110 -14.84 -5.15 -12.77
N GLU A 111 -14.45 -5.57 -11.55
CA GLU A 111 -15.02 -4.99 -10.30
C GLU A 111 -14.04 -4.14 -9.49
N LYS A 112 -12.76 -4.53 -9.40
CA LYS A 112 -11.77 -3.82 -8.54
C LYS A 112 -11.36 -2.43 -9.07
N GLN A 113 -11.99 -1.98 -10.17
CA GLN A 113 -12.08 -0.57 -10.59
C GLN A 113 -12.85 0.31 -9.58
N SER A 114 -13.67 -0.29 -8.69
CA SER A 114 -14.55 0.43 -7.76
C SER A 114 -13.83 1.08 -6.57
N LEU A 115 -12.80 0.44 -6.00
CA LEU A 115 -12.21 0.88 -4.71
C LEU A 115 -11.20 2.03 -4.84
N THR A 116 -10.44 2.12 -5.93
CA THR A 116 -9.73 3.38 -6.25
C THR A 116 -10.73 4.49 -6.50
N ASN A 117 -11.92 4.19 -7.04
CA ASN A 117 -13.05 5.13 -7.14
C ASN A 117 -13.82 5.33 -5.82
N ALA A 118 -13.44 4.68 -4.71
CA ALA A 118 -13.99 4.92 -3.37
C ALA A 118 -13.14 5.97 -2.65
N VAL A 119 -11.85 5.66 -2.52
CA VAL A 119 -10.81 6.60 -2.06
C VAL A 119 -10.69 7.80 -3.02
N ILE A 120 -11.26 7.70 -4.24
CA ILE A 120 -11.37 8.77 -5.25
C ILE A 120 -12.79 8.79 -5.92
N ARG A 121 -13.84 9.12 -5.14
CA ARG A 121 -15.14 9.81 -5.52
C ARG A 121 -15.65 10.61 -4.32
N HIS A 122 -16.48 11.69 -4.34
CA HIS A 122 -16.95 12.37 -3.07
C HIS A 122 -18.47 12.59 -2.94
N ASP A 123 -19.02 12.09 -1.84
CA ASP A 123 -20.43 11.75 -1.66
C ASP A 123 -20.61 11.10 -0.27
N THR A 124 -21.55 11.59 0.54
CA THR A 124 -21.98 10.95 1.81
C THR A 124 -23.30 10.17 1.65
N SER A 125 -23.65 9.81 0.41
CA SER A 125 -24.81 8.98 0.03
C SER A 125 -24.47 7.85 -0.95
N SER A 126 -23.47 8.06 -1.80
CA SER A 126 -22.58 7.07 -2.43
C SER A 126 -22.13 5.94 -1.48
N PRO A 127 -22.48 4.64 -1.59
CA PRO A 127 -21.92 3.58 -0.73
C PRO A 127 -20.38 3.47 -0.63
N TYR A 128 -19.61 4.17 -1.47
CA TYR A 128 -18.15 4.15 -1.44
C TYR A 128 -17.47 5.51 -1.36
N ALA A 129 -18.21 6.57 -1.63
CA ALA A 129 -17.69 7.52 -2.60
C ALA A 129 -17.32 8.84 -1.94
N SER A 130 -16.40 8.94 -0.95
CA SER A 130 -16.29 10.14 -0.06
C SER A 130 -14.99 11.05 -0.05
N LEU A 131 -14.21 11.19 -1.13
CA LEU A 131 -13.04 12.10 -1.34
C LEU A 131 -12.90 12.95 -2.67
N ILE A 132 -13.22 12.50 -3.92
CA ILE A 132 -12.94 13.25 -5.22
C ILE A 132 -13.13 14.76 -5.24
N LEU A 133 -14.21 15.28 -4.68
CA LEU A 133 -14.58 16.69 -4.84
C LEU A 133 -13.55 17.61 -4.16
N MET A 134 -12.52 17.05 -3.52
CA MET A 134 -11.28 17.74 -3.12
C MET A 134 -9.96 17.16 -3.67
N HIS A 135 -9.99 16.22 -4.61
CA HIS A 135 -8.88 16.01 -5.57
C HIS A 135 -8.93 17.11 -6.67
N GLY A 136 -8.78 18.36 -6.23
CA GLY A 136 -8.41 19.47 -7.09
C GLY A 136 -6.92 19.44 -7.40
N VAL A 137 -6.57 19.87 -8.61
CA VAL A 137 -5.18 20.17 -9.03
C VAL A 137 -4.92 21.66 -8.82
#